data_AF-A0A928JPE3-F1
#
_entry.id   AF-A0A928JPE3-F1
#
_cell.length_a   1.000
_cell.length_b   1.000
_cell.length_c   1.000
_cell.angle_alpha   90.00
_cell.angle_beta   90.00
_cell.angle_gamma   90.00
#
_symmetry.space_group_name_H-M   'P 1'
#
loop_
_entity.id
_entity.type
_entity.pdbx_description
1 polymer ?
#
loop_
_entity_poly.entity_id
_entity_poly.type
_entity_poly.pdbx_seq_one_letter_code
_entity_poly.pdbx_strand_id
1 'polypeptide(L)'
;MLEKVTIAGLLVPDEPIYAVLTLVSGIFWTIVYIDIIYRGFKDKACGMPLMVLGLNWSWEFIFAFMGDPFFPEGSFFHVTDQTMVQRGVDAVWFLFDCVILYLKIKYGREEYNHALPGFGRKMFIPYVALILFISFQAVWFISIELEDHQGAYAAYQQNIFISSLYIPMLLRRGNTDGQSMIIAISKCLGTLAPDVMGAIVLLRAYHVPWQKFVLMETMPYMKLLIGSCLLFDIVYMITLYRAFKKEGKNPWTRKPLPGYVQSDDPHVWVPEEVAAGIFVKDTPEKYSEEFMAGINAAQKNR
;
A
#
# COMPACT_ATOMS: atom_id res chain seq x y z
N MET A 1 40.08 -2.60 2.54
CA MET A 1 38.96 -2.00 1.79
C MET A 1 37.81 -2.99 1.88
N LEU A 2 36.75 -2.67 2.62
CA LEU A 2 35.51 -3.44 2.52
C LEU A 2 34.93 -3.09 1.15
N GLU A 3 34.83 -4.06 0.25
CA GLU A 3 34.04 -3.92 -0.98
C GLU A 3 32.68 -3.32 -0.62
N LYS A 4 32.17 -2.42 -1.47
CA LYS A 4 30.82 -1.89 -1.30
C LYS A 4 29.86 -3.08 -1.33
N VAL A 5 29.34 -3.48 -0.17
CA VAL A 5 28.27 -4.48 -0.08
C VAL A 5 27.05 -3.86 -0.77
N THR A 6 26.76 -4.32 -1.98
CA THR A 6 25.56 -3.98 -2.76
C THR A 6 24.52 -5.09 -2.59
N ILE A 7 23.24 -4.77 -2.81
CA ILE A 7 22.16 -5.78 -2.75
C ILE A 7 22.34 -6.91 -3.76
N ALA A 8 22.83 -6.58 -4.96
CA ALA A 8 23.14 -7.57 -5.99
C ALA A 8 24.15 -8.64 -5.51
N GLY A 9 25.01 -8.30 -4.52
CA GLY A 9 25.96 -9.23 -3.92
C GLY A 9 25.55 -9.78 -2.55
N LEU A 10 24.34 -9.46 -2.04
CA LEU A 10 23.84 -9.98 -0.76
C LEU A 10 23.29 -11.40 -0.94
N LEU A 11 24.13 -12.39 -0.65
CA LEU A 11 23.70 -13.77 -0.51
C LEU A 11 23.08 -13.92 0.88
N VAL A 12 21.79 -14.30 0.89
CA VAL A 12 21.11 -14.70 2.11
C VAL A 12 21.58 -16.12 2.46
N PRO A 13 22.18 -16.36 3.63
CA PRO A 13 22.61 -17.70 4.02
C PRO A 13 21.43 -18.67 4.07
N ASP A 14 21.69 -19.95 3.81
CA ASP A 14 20.68 -21.02 3.92
C ASP A 14 20.48 -21.41 5.40
N GLU A 15 19.82 -20.54 6.16
CA GLU A 15 19.44 -20.79 7.54
C GLU A 15 17.91 -20.71 7.72
N PRO A 16 17.31 -21.55 8.59
CA PRO A 16 15.86 -21.61 8.78
C PRO A 16 15.20 -20.26 9.12
N ILE A 17 15.92 -19.38 9.81
CA ILE A 17 15.41 -18.05 10.20
C ILE A 17 15.04 -17.19 8.99
N TYR A 18 15.80 -17.27 7.90
CA TYR A 18 15.56 -16.47 6.70
C TYR A 18 14.34 -16.98 5.94
N ALA A 19 14.19 -18.30 5.82
CA ALA A 19 12.99 -18.91 5.26
C ALA A 19 11.73 -18.54 6.05
N VAL A 20 11.80 -18.54 7.39
CA VAL A 20 10.68 -18.11 8.24
C VAL A 20 10.33 -16.64 8.00
N LEU A 21 11.30 -15.73 7.95
CA LEU A 21 11.05 -14.31 7.71
C LEU A 21 10.45 -14.06 6.32
N THR A 22 10.94 -14.74 5.29
CA THR A 22 10.37 -14.68 3.93
C THR A 22 8.93 -15.19 3.91
N LEU A 23 8.63 -16.31 4.56
CA LEU A 23 7.27 -16.85 4.65
C LEU A 23 6.33 -15.90 5.40
N VAL A 24 6.79 -15.32 6.51
CA VAL A 24 6.03 -14.32 7.26
C VAL A 24 5.68 -13.14 6.37
N SER A 25 6.67 -12.61 5.63
CA SER A 25 6.45 -11.53 4.67
C SER A 25 5.39 -11.91 3.63
N GLY A 26 5.56 -13.07 2.98
CA GLY A 26 4.67 -13.53 1.93
C GLY A 26 3.23 -13.76 2.41
N ILE A 27 3.06 -14.32 3.62
CA ILE A 27 1.73 -14.53 4.22
C ILE A 27 1.05 -13.18 4.49
N PHE A 28 1.75 -12.23 5.11
CA PHE A 28 1.16 -10.94 5.45
C PHE A 28 0.80 -10.12 4.19
N TRP A 29 1.65 -10.09 3.16
CA TRP A 29 1.32 -9.45 1.89
C TRP A 29 0.16 -10.13 1.16
N THR A 30 0.08 -11.46 1.23
CA THR A 30 -1.07 -12.20 0.71
C THR A 30 -2.37 -11.82 1.43
N ILE A 31 -2.32 -11.65 2.76
CA ILE A 31 -3.47 -11.16 3.54
C ILE A 31 -3.88 -9.75 3.09
N VAL A 32 -2.91 -8.87 2.82
CA VAL A 32 -3.18 -7.52 2.30
C VAL A 32 -3.95 -7.60 0.98
N TYR A 33 -3.47 -8.40 0.02
CA TYR A 33 -4.15 -8.59 -1.26
C TYR A 33 -5.58 -9.11 -1.10
N ILE A 34 -5.76 -10.16 -0.31
CA ILE A 34 -7.07 -10.78 -0.09
C ILE A 34 -8.04 -9.78 0.55
N ASP A 35 -7.64 -9.04 1.58
CA ASP A 35 -8.54 -8.10 2.23
C ASP A 35 -8.79 -6.86 1.35
N ILE A 36 -7.81 -6.35 0.58
CA ILE A 36 -8.07 -5.28 -0.41
C ILE A 36 -9.13 -5.72 -1.43
N ILE A 37 -9.02 -6.95 -1.96
CA ILE A 37 -9.99 -7.49 -2.92
C ILE A 37 -11.37 -7.65 -2.26
N TYR A 38 -11.41 -8.27 -1.08
CA TYR A 38 -12.66 -8.47 -0.34
C TYR A 38 -13.36 -7.14 -0.03
N ARG A 39 -12.63 -6.15 0.49
CA ARG A 39 -13.16 -4.79 0.73
C ARG A 39 -13.56 -4.12 -0.57
N GLY A 40 -12.78 -4.32 -1.64
CA GLY A 40 -13.09 -3.79 -2.95
C GLY A 40 -14.45 -4.18 -3.48
N PHE A 41 -14.80 -5.47 -3.36
CA PHE A 41 -16.12 -5.95 -3.73
C PHE A 41 -17.22 -5.55 -2.73
N LYS A 42 -16.92 -5.62 -1.43
CA LYS A 42 -17.89 -5.36 -0.36
C LYS A 42 -18.29 -3.89 -0.26
N ASP A 43 -17.31 -3.00 -0.24
CA ASP A 43 -17.50 -1.57 -0.07
C ASP A 43 -17.68 -0.86 -1.44
N LYS A 44 -17.56 -1.59 -2.56
CA LYS A 44 -17.59 -1.05 -3.93
C LYS A 44 -16.61 0.12 -4.15
N ALA A 45 -15.43 0.03 -3.52
CA ALA A 45 -14.39 1.03 -3.59
C ALA A 45 -13.01 0.38 -3.64
N CYS A 46 -12.14 0.79 -4.57
CA CYS A 46 -10.81 0.21 -4.66
C CYS A 46 -9.93 0.63 -3.48
N GLY A 47 -9.35 -0.35 -2.79
CA GLY A 47 -8.51 -0.15 -1.61
C GLY A 47 -7.07 0.30 -1.89
N MET A 48 -6.69 0.42 -3.16
CA MET A 48 -5.32 0.74 -3.57
C MET A 48 -5.26 2.00 -4.45
N PRO A 49 -4.31 2.93 -4.18
CA PRO A 49 -4.00 4.04 -5.08
C PRO A 49 -3.54 3.55 -6.46
N LEU A 50 -3.85 4.30 -7.52
CA LEU A 50 -3.56 3.84 -8.90
C LEU A 50 -2.07 3.69 -9.19
N MET A 51 -1.23 4.63 -8.73
CA MET A 51 0.22 4.57 -8.92
C MET A 51 0.83 3.36 -8.21
N VAL A 52 0.34 3.07 -6.99
CA VAL A 52 0.77 1.90 -6.21
C VAL A 52 0.43 0.62 -6.95
N LEU A 53 -0.82 0.50 -7.42
CA LEU A 53 -1.26 -0.65 -8.19
C LEU A 53 -0.44 -0.82 -9.46
N GLY A 54 -0.11 0.27 -10.16
CA GLY A 54 0.71 0.17 -11.37
C GLY A 54 2.12 -0.31 -11.10
N LEU A 55 2.73 0.13 -10.00
CA LEU A 55 4.07 -0.30 -9.59
C LEU A 55 4.07 -1.78 -9.18
N ASN A 56 3.14 -2.21 -8.31
CA ASN A 56 3.01 -3.61 -7.93
C ASN A 56 2.76 -4.52 -9.13
N TRP A 57 1.78 -4.15 -9.99
CA TRP A 57 1.42 -4.93 -11.16
C TRP A 57 2.62 -5.11 -12.08
N SER A 58 3.45 -4.07 -12.21
CA SER A 58 4.66 -4.08 -13.00
C SER A 58 5.75 -4.95 -12.38
N TRP A 59 6.00 -4.77 -11.09
CA TRP A 59 7.01 -5.52 -10.34
C TRP A 59 6.69 -7.01 -10.40
N GLU A 60 5.47 -7.40 -10.06
CA GLU A 60 5.06 -8.81 -10.04
C GLU A 60 5.09 -9.43 -11.44
N PHE A 61 4.74 -8.67 -12.48
CA PHE A 61 4.90 -9.17 -13.85
C PHE A 61 6.37 -9.38 -14.23
N ILE A 62 7.22 -8.37 -13.98
CA ILE A 62 8.64 -8.40 -14.35
C ILE A 62 9.32 -9.55 -13.63
N PHE A 63 9.17 -9.63 -12.31
CA PHE A 63 9.85 -10.63 -11.48
C PHE A 63 9.24 -12.03 -11.60
N ALA A 64 7.99 -12.18 -12.05
CA ALA A 64 7.46 -13.49 -12.42
C ALA A 64 7.89 -13.97 -13.81
N PHE A 65 7.90 -13.09 -14.82
CA PHE A 65 7.93 -13.52 -16.23
C PHE A 65 9.14 -13.06 -17.03
N MET A 66 9.87 -12.01 -16.63
CA MET A 66 10.97 -11.42 -17.40
C MET A 66 12.34 -12.03 -17.07
N GLY A 67 12.43 -13.36 -17.15
CA GLY A 67 13.66 -14.13 -16.98
C GLY A 67 13.49 -15.54 -17.55
N ASP A 68 14.49 -16.41 -17.36
CA ASP A 68 14.46 -17.79 -17.85
C ASP A 68 13.21 -18.54 -17.40
N PRO A 69 12.56 -19.40 -18.22
CA PRO A 69 12.90 -19.75 -19.59
C PRO A 69 12.24 -18.84 -20.64
N PHE A 70 11.45 -17.83 -20.24
CA PHE A 70 10.69 -17.00 -21.19
C PHE A 70 11.59 -16.02 -21.95
N PHE A 71 12.54 -15.44 -21.22
CA PHE A 71 13.54 -14.53 -21.78
C PHE A 71 14.92 -15.05 -21.35
N PRO A 72 15.71 -15.63 -22.26
CA PRO A 72 17.01 -16.20 -21.92
C PRO A 72 18.03 -15.17 -21.44
N GLU A 73 19.00 -15.62 -20.64
CA GLU A 73 20.13 -14.81 -20.19
C GLU A 73 20.82 -14.11 -21.37
N GLY A 74 21.13 -12.82 -21.21
CA GLY A 74 21.69 -11.96 -22.25
C GLY A 74 20.66 -11.29 -23.17
N SER A 75 19.37 -11.61 -23.07
CA SER A 75 18.32 -10.86 -23.75
C SER A 75 18.01 -9.54 -23.06
N PHE A 76 17.60 -8.51 -23.81
CA PHE A 76 17.24 -7.19 -23.26
C PHE A 76 16.07 -7.25 -22.26
N PHE A 77 15.24 -8.28 -22.35
CA PHE A 77 14.09 -8.51 -21.48
C PHE A 77 14.39 -9.50 -20.34
N HIS A 78 15.62 -10.03 -20.24
CA HIS A 78 16.03 -10.80 -19.07
C HIS A 78 16.42 -9.83 -17.95
N VAL A 79 15.53 -9.68 -16.97
CA VAL A 79 15.65 -8.71 -15.88
C VAL A 79 15.75 -9.40 -14.53
N THR A 80 15.20 -10.62 -14.38
CA THR A 80 15.14 -11.30 -13.09
C THR A 80 15.87 -12.64 -13.05
N ASP A 81 16.58 -12.87 -11.94
CA ASP A 81 17.22 -14.14 -11.56
C ASP A 81 16.49 -14.82 -10.40
N GLN A 82 15.19 -14.54 -10.26
CA GLN A 82 14.44 -15.06 -9.13
C GLN A 82 14.23 -16.57 -9.22
N THR A 83 14.21 -17.21 -8.05
CA THR A 83 13.95 -18.64 -7.93
C THR A 83 12.56 -19.01 -8.48
N MET A 84 12.41 -20.23 -9.00
CA MET A 84 11.13 -20.72 -9.53
C MET A 84 9.98 -20.64 -8.51
N VAL A 85 10.28 -20.79 -7.22
CA VAL A 85 9.29 -20.66 -6.14
C VAL A 85 8.82 -19.22 -6.01
N GLN A 86 9.74 -18.25 -5.94
CA GLN A 86 9.37 -16.84 -5.81
C GLN A 86 8.60 -16.36 -7.03
N ARG A 87 9.01 -16.76 -8.24
CA ARG A 87 8.29 -16.44 -9.47
C ARG A 87 6.86 -16.97 -9.48
N GLY A 88 6.64 -18.16 -8.91
CA GLY A 88 5.30 -18.71 -8.72
C GLY A 88 4.45 -17.86 -7.75
N VAL A 89 5.05 -17.35 -6.67
CA VAL A 89 4.38 -16.43 -5.74
C VAL A 89 4.04 -15.10 -6.42
N ASP A 90 5.00 -14.50 -7.12
CA ASP A 90 4.82 -13.24 -7.83
C ASP A 90 3.78 -13.36 -8.94
N ALA A 91 3.71 -14.51 -9.64
CA ALA A 91 2.65 -14.77 -10.60
C ALA A 91 1.25 -14.84 -9.96
N VAL A 92 1.14 -15.37 -8.73
CA VAL A 92 -0.13 -15.38 -7.99
C VAL A 92 -0.50 -13.98 -7.52
N TRP A 93 0.45 -13.20 -7.02
CA TRP A 93 0.19 -11.82 -6.65
C TRP A 93 -0.20 -10.98 -7.87
N PHE A 94 0.44 -11.20 -9.02
CA PHE A 94 0.10 -10.51 -10.27
C PHE A 94 -1.37 -10.74 -10.66
N LEU A 95 -1.91 -11.94 -10.40
CA LEU A 95 -3.33 -12.22 -10.58
C LEU A 95 -4.21 -11.43 -9.60
N PHE A 96 -3.78 -11.26 -8.34
CA PHE A 96 -4.46 -10.37 -7.39
C PHE A 96 -4.45 -8.93 -7.89
N ASP A 97 -3.33 -8.44 -8.40
CA ASP A 97 -3.25 -7.11 -8.99
C ASP A 97 -4.16 -6.94 -10.21
N CYS A 98 -4.31 -7.96 -11.04
CA CYS A 98 -5.29 -7.95 -12.13
C CYS A 98 -6.73 -7.81 -11.60
N VAL A 99 -7.07 -8.47 -10.50
CA VAL A 99 -8.38 -8.33 -9.84
C VAL A 99 -8.54 -6.92 -9.23
N ILE A 100 -7.50 -6.37 -8.60
CA ILE A 100 -7.52 -5.02 -8.04
C ILE A 100 -7.62 -3.96 -9.15
N LEU A 101 -6.97 -4.18 -10.29
CA LEU A 101 -7.09 -3.34 -11.47
C LEU A 101 -8.51 -3.35 -12.03
N TYR A 102 -9.15 -4.51 -12.08
CA TYR A 102 -10.57 -4.59 -12.39
C TYR A 102 -11.42 -3.76 -11.40
N LEU A 103 -11.17 -3.89 -10.09
CA LEU A 103 -11.86 -3.09 -9.07
C LEU A 103 -11.62 -1.59 -9.25
N LYS A 104 -10.39 -1.19 -9.60
CA LYS A 104 -10.03 0.21 -9.86
C LYS A 104 -10.75 0.75 -11.09
N ILE A 105 -10.82 -0.01 -12.17
CA ILE A 105 -11.54 0.37 -13.39
C ILE A 105 -13.05 0.45 -13.14
N LYS A 106 -13.60 -0.48 -12.36
CA LYS A 106 -15.03 -0.56 -12.07
C LYS A 106 -15.52 0.51 -11.11
N TYR A 107 -14.78 0.78 -10.04
CA TYR A 107 -15.22 1.64 -8.94
C TYR A 107 -14.44 2.96 -8.81
N GLY A 108 -13.26 3.10 -9.43
CA GLY A 108 -12.37 4.25 -9.27
C GLY A 108 -12.68 5.46 -10.16
N ARG A 109 -13.71 5.39 -11.02
CA ARG A 109 -13.99 6.46 -12.00
C ARG A 109 -14.45 7.76 -11.33
N GLU A 110 -15.29 7.69 -10.30
CA GLU A 110 -15.74 8.90 -9.59
C GLU A 110 -14.59 9.50 -8.77
N GLU A 111 -13.78 8.67 -8.11
CA GLU A 111 -12.55 9.11 -7.42
C GLU A 111 -11.61 9.87 -8.38
N TYR A 112 -11.46 9.40 -9.63
CA TYR A 112 -10.70 10.09 -10.67
C TYR A 112 -11.30 11.46 -11.04
N ASN A 113 -12.61 11.52 -11.28
CA ASN A 113 -13.27 12.78 -11.68
C ASN A 113 -13.15 13.85 -10.59
N HIS A 114 -13.23 13.44 -9.32
CA HIS A 114 -13.05 14.34 -8.18
C HIS A 114 -11.61 14.80 -8.02
N ALA A 115 -10.63 13.93 -8.29
CA ALA A 115 -9.21 14.27 -8.16
C ALA A 115 -8.69 15.14 -9.31
N LEU A 116 -9.24 15.00 -10.53
CA LEU A 116 -8.85 15.73 -11.74
C LEU A 116 -10.06 16.38 -12.41
N PRO A 117 -10.67 17.41 -11.78
CA PRO A 117 -11.81 18.10 -12.35
C PRO A 117 -11.43 18.74 -13.69
N GLY A 118 -12.21 18.50 -14.74
CA GLY A 118 -12.01 19.06 -16.07
C GLY A 118 -11.31 18.16 -17.10
N PHE A 119 -10.68 17.05 -16.69
CA PHE A 119 -10.07 16.09 -17.64
C PHE A 119 -11.10 15.22 -18.39
N GLY A 120 -12.35 15.21 -17.92
CA GLY A 120 -13.45 14.50 -18.56
C GLY A 120 -13.45 12.99 -18.30
N ARG A 121 -14.64 12.42 -18.13
CA ARG A 121 -14.84 11.00 -17.78
C ARG A 121 -14.22 10.01 -18.77
N LYS A 122 -14.03 10.40 -20.03
CA LYS A 122 -13.46 9.57 -21.10
C LYS A 122 -11.96 9.33 -20.91
N MET A 123 -11.25 10.24 -20.23
CA MET A 123 -9.80 10.16 -20.03
C MET A 123 -9.37 9.19 -18.93
N PHE A 124 -10.32 8.64 -18.16
CA PHE A 124 -10.01 7.71 -17.07
C PHE A 124 -9.24 6.46 -17.54
N ILE A 125 -9.68 5.80 -18.60
CA ILE A 125 -9.01 4.58 -19.11
C ILE A 125 -7.64 4.91 -19.71
N PRO A 126 -7.49 5.93 -20.59
CA PRO A 126 -6.17 6.39 -21.03
C PRO A 126 -5.23 6.75 -19.87
N TYR A 127 -5.75 7.37 -18.80
CA TYR A 127 -4.97 7.70 -17.62
C TYR A 127 -4.50 6.46 -16.86
N VAL A 128 -5.38 5.47 -16.66
CA VAL A 128 -5.02 4.17 -16.07
C VAL A 128 -3.93 3.49 -16.90
N ALA A 129 -4.11 3.42 -18.22
CA ALA A 129 -3.14 2.82 -19.13
C ALA A 129 -1.78 3.54 -19.09
N LEU A 130 -1.79 4.88 -19.02
CA LEU A 130 -0.57 5.68 -18.90
C LEU A 130 0.18 5.39 -17.60
N ILE A 131 -0.54 5.31 -16.47
CA ILE A 131 0.08 4.99 -15.18
C ILE A 131 0.67 3.58 -15.19
N LEU A 132 -0.04 2.59 -15.74
CA LEU A 132 0.50 1.22 -15.90
C LEU A 132 1.75 1.22 -16.77
N PHE A 133 1.72 1.92 -17.91
CA PHE A 133 2.85 2.00 -18.82
C PHE A 133 4.08 2.63 -18.16
N ILE A 134 3.92 3.80 -17.52
CA ILE A 134 5.02 4.48 -16.83
C ILE A 134 5.55 3.64 -15.67
N SER A 135 4.67 3.00 -14.89
CA SER A 135 5.07 2.14 -13.77
C SER A 135 5.90 0.96 -14.26
N PHE A 136 5.50 0.35 -15.38
CA PHE A 136 6.23 -0.75 -15.99
C PHE A 136 7.64 -0.34 -16.41
N GLN A 137 7.75 0.78 -17.14
CA GLN A 137 9.04 1.31 -17.56
C GLN A 137 9.91 1.68 -16.34
N ALA A 138 9.33 2.27 -15.31
CA ALA A 138 10.05 2.67 -14.10
C ALA A 138 10.66 1.46 -13.37
N VAL A 139 9.86 0.41 -13.14
CA VAL A 139 10.35 -0.81 -12.49
C VAL A 139 11.37 -1.53 -13.38
N TRP A 140 11.11 -1.61 -14.68
CA TRP A 140 12.02 -2.28 -15.61
C TRP A 140 13.39 -1.59 -15.68
N PHE A 141 13.43 -0.27 -15.90
CA PHE A 141 14.69 0.45 -16.05
C PHE A 141 15.48 0.56 -14.74
N ILE A 142 14.82 0.68 -13.59
CA ILE A 142 15.54 0.73 -12.32
C ILE A 142 16.20 -0.61 -11.98
N SER A 143 15.56 -1.73 -12.35
CA SER A 143 16.15 -3.07 -12.18
C SER A 143 17.39 -3.26 -13.05
N ILE A 144 17.39 -2.70 -14.27
CA ILE A 144 18.57 -2.70 -15.14
C ILE A 144 19.67 -1.77 -14.59
N GLU A 145 19.33 -0.53 -14.26
CA GLU A 145 20.32 0.49 -13.85
C GLU A 145 21.01 0.14 -12.52
N LEU A 146 20.29 -0.53 -11.61
CA LEU A 146 20.83 -0.96 -10.32
C LEU A 146 21.38 -2.38 -10.32
N GLU A 147 21.32 -3.09 -11.46
CA GLU A 147 21.68 -4.52 -11.59
C GLU A 147 20.98 -5.37 -10.50
N ASP A 148 19.72 -5.03 -10.19
CA ASP A 148 18.94 -5.63 -9.11
C ASP A 148 17.98 -6.69 -9.65
N HIS A 149 18.55 -7.83 -10.00
CA HIS A 149 17.83 -8.97 -10.58
C HIS A 149 16.88 -9.68 -9.60
N GLN A 150 16.98 -9.36 -8.30
CA GLN A 150 16.06 -9.85 -7.26
C GLN A 150 14.92 -8.86 -6.98
N GLY A 151 15.05 -7.61 -7.43
CA GLY A 151 14.00 -6.60 -7.36
C GLY A 151 13.83 -5.92 -6.00
N ALA A 152 14.80 -6.05 -5.09
CA ALA A 152 14.68 -5.51 -3.74
C ALA A 152 14.61 -3.97 -3.70
N TYR A 153 15.46 -3.26 -4.46
CA TYR A 153 15.39 -1.80 -4.55
C TYR A 153 14.08 -1.34 -5.17
N ALA A 154 13.65 -1.97 -6.26
CA ALA A 154 12.37 -1.65 -6.88
C ALA A 154 11.21 -1.86 -5.89
N ALA A 155 11.23 -2.97 -5.14
CA ALA A 155 10.23 -3.29 -4.12
C ALA A 155 10.20 -2.26 -2.98
N TYR A 156 11.34 -1.85 -2.43
CA TYR A 156 11.36 -0.85 -1.36
C TYR A 156 11.06 0.58 -1.84
N GLN A 157 11.49 0.94 -3.05
CA GLN A 157 11.15 2.23 -3.65
C GLN A 157 9.65 2.34 -3.87
N GLN A 158 9.03 1.31 -4.44
CA GLN A 158 7.58 1.32 -4.60
C GLN A 158 6.87 1.31 -3.25
N ASN A 159 7.37 0.58 -2.26
CA ASN A 159 6.75 0.49 -0.94
C ASN A 159 6.64 1.85 -0.22
N ILE A 160 7.55 2.80 -0.46
CA ILE A 160 7.36 4.19 0.02
C ILE A 160 6.12 4.81 -0.59
N PHE A 161 5.88 4.63 -1.89
CA PHE A 161 4.66 5.11 -2.53
C PHE A 161 3.43 4.39 -1.96
N ILE A 162 3.52 3.09 -1.66
CA ILE A 162 2.46 2.36 -0.96
C ILE A 162 2.17 2.99 0.40
N SER A 163 3.18 3.23 1.24
CA SER A 163 2.99 3.79 2.59
C SER A 163 2.53 5.24 2.57
N SER A 164 3.07 6.05 1.67
CA SER A 164 2.74 7.47 1.61
C SER A 164 1.40 7.75 0.91
N LEU A 165 1.05 7.05 -0.18
CA LEU A 165 -0.14 7.38 -1.00
C LEU A 165 -1.46 6.86 -0.44
N TYR A 166 -1.43 5.90 0.48
CA TYR A 166 -2.63 5.44 1.18
C TYR A 166 -3.22 6.55 2.08
N ILE A 167 -2.38 7.42 2.64
CA ILE A 167 -2.80 8.55 3.48
C ILE A 167 -3.62 9.58 2.69
N PRO A 168 -3.12 10.21 1.60
CA PRO A 168 -3.89 11.18 0.84
C PRO A 168 -5.10 10.54 0.14
N MET A 169 -5.05 9.25 -0.23
CA MET A 169 -6.24 8.54 -0.72
C MET A 169 -7.34 8.52 0.35
N LEU A 170 -7.01 8.10 1.58
CA LEU A 170 -7.95 8.09 2.69
C LEU A 170 -8.52 9.50 2.99
N LEU A 171 -7.64 10.51 3.03
CA LEU A 171 -8.04 11.89 3.33
C LEU A 171 -8.92 12.50 2.23
N ARG A 172 -8.62 12.24 0.95
CA ARG A 172 -9.41 12.74 -0.19
C ARG A 172 -10.76 12.04 -0.31
N ARG A 173 -10.80 10.74 -0.03
CA ARG A 173 -12.04 9.95 -0.05
C ARG A 173 -12.97 10.38 1.08
N GLY A 174 -12.42 10.74 2.23
CA GLY A 174 -13.19 11.18 3.39
C GLY A 174 -13.93 10.05 4.12
N ASN A 175 -13.74 8.80 3.69
CA ASN A 175 -14.30 7.61 4.33
C ASN A 175 -13.32 6.41 4.31
N THR A 176 -13.64 5.37 5.09
CA THR A 176 -12.84 4.15 5.28
C THR A 176 -13.18 3.01 4.31
N ASP A 177 -13.92 3.28 3.23
CA ASP A 177 -14.30 2.26 2.25
C ASP A 177 -13.07 1.71 1.52
N GLY A 178 -13.05 0.40 1.27
CA GLY A 178 -11.92 -0.27 0.64
C GLY A 178 -10.70 -0.45 1.57
N GLN A 179 -10.77 0.00 2.82
CA GLN A 179 -9.68 -0.06 3.79
C GLN A 179 -10.02 -0.94 5.00
N SER A 180 -9.00 -1.36 5.76
CA SER A 180 -9.20 -2.02 7.04
C SER A 180 -7.94 -1.91 7.90
N MET A 181 -8.10 -2.06 9.22
CA MET A 181 -6.93 -2.16 10.10
C MET A 181 -6.10 -3.43 9.83
N ILE A 182 -6.71 -4.49 9.28
CA ILE A 182 -6.00 -5.71 8.90
C ILE A 182 -5.04 -5.42 7.75
N ILE A 183 -5.47 -4.66 6.73
CA ILE A 183 -4.61 -4.21 5.62
C ILE A 183 -3.42 -3.42 6.18
N ALA A 184 -3.70 -2.43 7.03
CA ALA A 184 -2.67 -1.52 7.54
C ALA A 184 -1.60 -2.26 8.38
N ILE A 185 -2.01 -3.15 9.28
CA ILE A 185 -1.10 -3.91 10.15
C ILE A 185 -0.36 -4.99 9.34
N SER A 186 -1.07 -5.74 8.50
CA SER A 186 -0.46 -6.81 7.71
C SER A 186 0.59 -6.26 6.77
N LYS A 187 0.33 -5.11 6.15
CA LYS A 187 1.31 -4.44 5.29
C LYS A 187 2.59 -4.04 6.07
N CYS A 188 2.41 -3.47 7.26
CA CYS A 188 3.55 -3.09 8.11
C CYS A 188 4.37 -4.32 8.52
N LEU A 189 3.71 -5.41 8.93
CA LEU A 189 4.39 -6.65 9.33
C LEU A 189 5.03 -7.38 8.14
N GLY A 190 4.38 -7.34 6.98
CA GLY A 190 4.89 -7.90 5.72
C GLY A 190 6.16 -7.21 5.25
N THR A 191 6.32 -5.91 5.53
CA THR A 191 7.54 -5.13 5.25
C THR A 191 8.59 -5.30 6.35
N LEU A 192 8.18 -5.35 7.62
CA LEU A 192 9.11 -5.46 8.74
C LEU A 192 9.89 -6.78 8.74
N ALA A 193 9.31 -7.87 8.24
CA ALA A 193 9.98 -9.17 8.15
C ALA A 193 11.24 -9.14 7.25
N PRO A 194 11.19 -8.68 5.97
CA PRO A 194 12.38 -8.53 5.14
C PRO A 194 13.33 -7.45 5.65
N ASP A 195 12.85 -6.41 6.36
CA ASP A 195 13.72 -5.43 7.01
C ASP A 195 14.62 -6.08 8.08
N VAL A 196 14.01 -6.89 8.95
CA VAL A 196 14.70 -7.65 9.99
C VAL A 196 15.66 -8.66 9.36
N MET A 197 15.26 -9.34 8.30
CA MET A 197 16.13 -10.23 7.54
C MET A 197 17.37 -9.50 7.04
N GLY A 198 17.20 -8.36 6.34
CA GLY A 198 18.32 -7.58 5.81
C GLY A 198 19.28 -7.10 6.91
N ALA A 199 18.74 -6.67 8.05
CA ALA A 199 19.54 -6.30 9.21
C ALA A 199 20.37 -7.47 9.77
N ILE A 200 19.76 -8.66 9.91
CA ILE A 200 20.45 -9.87 10.38
C ILE A 200 21.55 -10.29 9.39
N VAL A 201 21.27 -10.30 8.09
CA VAL A 201 22.27 -10.62 7.05
C VAL A 201 23.47 -9.68 7.15
N LEU A 202 23.24 -8.37 7.22
CA LEU A 202 24.33 -7.40 7.31
C LEU A 202 25.18 -7.57 8.58
N LEU A 203 24.54 -7.73 9.74
CA LEU A 203 25.24 -7.80 11.02
C LEU A 203 25.93 -9.15 11.24
N ARG A 204 25.32 -10.25 10.81
CA ARG A 204 25.81 -11.61 11.08
C ARG A 204 26.61 -12.20 9.92
N ALA A 205 26.03 -12.26 8.72
CA ALA A 205 26.67 -12.92 7.60
C ALA A 205 27.80 -12.08 7.00
N TYR A 206 27.60 -10.76 6.93
CA TYR A 206 28.60 -9.82 6.41
C TYR A 206 29.44 -9.14 7.49
N HIS A 207 29.23 -9.50 8.77
CA HIS A 207 29.96 -8.97 9.92
C HIS A 207 30.10 -7.44 9.94
N VAL A 208 29.07 -6.72 9.46
CA VAL A 208 29.08 -5.26 9.48
C VAL A 208 29.14 -4.78 10.93
N PRO A 209 30.15 -3.99 11.33
CA PRO A 209 30.23 -3.48 12.69
C PRO A 209 28.99 -2.66 13.06
N TRP A 210 28.51 -2.84 14.30
CA TRP A 210 27.31 -2.15 14.79
C TRP A 210 27.37 -0.63 14.59
N GLN A 211 28.54 -0.01 14.82
CA GLN A 211 28.73 1.43 14.61
C GLN A 211 28.46 1.82 13.15
N LYS A 212 29.01 1.08 12.19
CA LYS A 212 28.81 1.34 10.76
C LYS A 212 27.38 1.06 10.31
N PHE A 213 26.72 0.08 10.93
CA PHE A 213 25.33 -0.22 10.66
C PHE A 213 24.43 0.96 11.09
N VAL A 214 24.60 1.46 12.32
CA VAL A 214 23.79 2.55 12.89
C VAL A 214 24.10 3.90 12.26
N LEU A 215 25.36 4.19 11.94
CA LEU A 215 25.78 5.45 11.29
C LEU A 215 25.45 5.51 9.78
N MET A 216 24.65 4.56 9.27
CA MET A 216 24.25 4.48 7.86
C MET A 216 25.42 4.41 6.86
N GLU A 217 26.62 4.01 7.29
CA GLU A 217 27.78 3.87 6.39
C GLU A 217 27.63 2.69 5.40
N THR A 218 26.70 1.77 5.68
CA THR A 218 26.35 0.63 4.83
C THR A 218 24.91 0.76 4.33
N MET A 219 24.72 0.65 3.02
CA MET A 219 23.40 0.72 2.35
C MET A 219 22.50 1.87 2.83
N PRO A 220 23.00 3.13 2.88
CA PRO A 220 22.26 4.27 3.42
C PRO A 220 20.92 4.47 2.74
N TYR A 221 20.88 4.34 1.41
CA TYR A 221 19.66 4.54 0.64
C TYR A 221 18.60 3.50 1.01
N MET A 222 18.94 2.21 1.09
CA MET A 222 17.99 1.17 1.49
C MET A 222 17.46 1.42 2.91
N LYS A 223 18.32 1.79 3.87
CA LYS A 223 17.90 2.12 5.23
C LYS A 223 16.97 3.34 5.28
N LEU A 224 17.21 4.34 4.43
CA LEU A 224 16.29 5.47 4.26
C LEU A 224 14.93 5.00 3.73
N LEU A 225 14.91 4.08 2.76
CA LEU A 225 13.66 3.56 2.21
C LEU A 225 12.85 2.82 3.28
N ILE A 226 13.50 1.90 3.99
CA ILE A 226 12.93 1.10 5.08
C ILE A 226 12.37 2.00 6.18
N GLY A 227 13.17 2.94 6.69
CA GLY A 227 12.75 3.86 7.74
C GLY A 227 11.57 4.72 7.32
N SER A 228 11.55 5.16 6.06
CA SER A 228 10.44 5.94 5.50
C SER A 228 9.16 5.11 5.39
N CYS A 229 9.24 3.85 4.93
CA CYS A 229 8.09 2.94 4.85
C CYS A 229 7.45 2.74 6.22
N LEU A 230 8.25 2.41 7.24
CA LEU A 230 7.78 2.19 8.60
C LEU A 230 7.10 3.44 9.18
N LEU A 231 7.71 4.62 8.99
CA LEU A 231 7.14 5.88 9.45
C LEU A 231 5.77 6.15 8.81
N PHE A 232 5.67 6.02 7.49
CA PHE A 232 4.42 6.25 6.79
C PHE A 232 3.36 5.20 7.15
N ASP A 233 3.74 3.94 7.39
CA ASP A 233 2.81 2.88 7.82
C ASP A 233 2.22 3.19 9.20
N ILE A 234 3.04 3.67 10.15
CA ILE A 234 2.56 4.13 11.45
C ILE A 234 1.59 5.30 11.30
N VAL A 235 1.95 6.32 10.50
CA VAL A 235 1.07 7.47 10.24
C VAL A 235 -0.23 7.04 9.60
N TYR A 236 -0.19 6.11 8.65
CA TYR A 236 -1.37 5.57 7.98
C TYR A 236 -2.26 4.79 8.94
N MET A 237 -1.70 3.90 9.77
CA MET A 237 -2.45 3.17 10.82
C MET A 237 -3.18 4.12 11.77
N ILE A 238 -2.49 5.16 12.24
CA ILE A 238 -3.08 6.16 13.15
C ILE A 238 -4.20 6.93 12.45
N THR A 239 -3.95 7.40 11.22
CA THR A 239 -4.94 8.15 10.43
C THR A 239 -6.18 7.30 10.13
N LEU A 240 -5.99 6.02 9.74
CA LEU A 240 -7.08 5.10 9.46
C LEU A 240 -7.89 4.77 10.71
N TYR A 241 -7.23 4.51 11.84
CA TYR A 241 -7.92 4.27 13.10
C TYR A 241 -8.79 5.46 13.52
N ARG A 242 -8.25 6.68 13.37
CA ARG A 242 -8.99 7.92 13.63
C ARG A 242 -10.15 8.12 12.66
N ALA A 243 -9.98 7.79 11.38
CA ALA A 243 -11.05 7.87 10.39
C ALA A 243 -12.22 6.94 10.74
N PHE A 244 -11.96 5.69 11.15
CA PHE A 244 -13.02 4.79 11.64
C PHE A 244 -13.77 5.35 12.84
N LYS A 245 -13.05 5.90 13.81
CA LYS A 245 -13.68 6.52 15.00
C LYS A 245 -14.50 7.75 14.63
N LYS A 246 -14.03 8.57 13.68
CA LYS A 246 -14.76 9.72 13.16
C LYS A 246 -16.05 9.30 12.45
N GLU A 247 -16.05 8.18 11.74
CA GLU A 247 -17.25 7.61 11.11
C GLU A 247 -18.21 6.92 12.10
N GLY A 248 -17.90 6.90 13.40
CA GLY A 248 -18.69 6.18 14.39
C GLY A 248 -18.61 4.66 14.26
N LYS A 249 -17.55 4.13 13.61
CA LYS A 249 -17.35 2.70 13.38
C LYS A 249 -16.28 2.13 14.30
N ASN A 250 -16.45 0.88 14.71
CA ASN A 250 -15.39 0.12 15.35
C ASN A 250 -14.31 -0.24 14.30
N PRO A 251 -13.03 0.10 14.51
CA PRO A 251 -11.97 -0.12 13.49
C PRO A 251 -11.73 -1.59 13.11
N TRP A 252 -12.13 -2.53 13.97
CA TRP A 252 -11.88 -3.97 13.79
C TRP A 252 -13.09 -4.68 13.19
N THR A 253 -14.28 -4.41 13.74
CA THR A 253 -15.52 -5.06 13.29
C THR A 253 -16.22 -4.30 12.18
N ARG A 254 -15.90 -3.01 12.00
CA ARG A 254 -16.57 -2.04 11.11
C ARG A 254 -18.07 -1.86 11.41
N LYS A 255 -18.55 -2.39 12.54
CA LYS A 255 -19.91 -2.16 13.04
C LYS A 255 -19.98 -0.77 13.70
N PRO A 256 -21.17 -0.16 13.75
CA PRO A 256 -21.37 1.06 14.53
C PRO A 256 -20.90 0.90 15.97
N LEU A 257 -20.37 1.99 16.55
CA LEU A 257 -20.11 2.09 17.97
C LEU A 257 -21.44 2.12 18.75
N PRO A 258 -21.48 1.64 20.00
CA PRO A 258 -22.68 1.75 20.83
C PRO A 258 -23.15 3.22 20.94
N GLY A 259 -24.47 3.44 20.86
CA GLY A 259 -25.06 4.78 20.89
C GLY A 259 -24.88 5.58 19.60
N TYR A 260 -24.52 4.93 18.48
CA TYR A 260 -24.48 5.56 17.16
C TYR A 260 -25.56 4.98 16.24
N VAL A 261 -26.27 5.86 15.53
CA VAL A 261 -27.28 5.53 14.51
C VAL A 261 -26.81 5.96 13.12
N GLN A 262 -27.36 5.30 12.10
CA GLN A 262 -27.04 5.58 10.70
C GLN A 262 -27.53 6.98 10.34
N SER A 263 -26.65 7.82 9.80
CA SER A 263 -27.05 9.13 9.26
C SER A 263 -27.67 9.00 7.86
N ASP A 264 -28.13 10.11 7.28
CA ASP A 264 -28.59 10.15 5.89
C ASP A 264 -27.48 9.72 4.90
N ASP A 265 -26.21 9.90 5.25
CA ASP A 265 -25.09 9.28 4.56
C ASP A 265 -24.91 7.83 5.05
N PRO A 266 -25.06 6.81 4.17
CA PRO A 266 -24.93 5.41 4.55
C PRO A 266 -23.52 5.02 5.05
N HIS A 267 -22.52 5.88 4.84
CA HIS A 267 -21.15 5.63 5.28
C HIS A 267 -20.84 6.27 6.64
N VAL A 268 -21.69 7.15 7.18
CA VAL A 268 -21.44 7.89 8.42
C VAL A 268 -22.46 7.52 9.49
N TRP A 269 -21.96 7.18 10.68
CA TRP A 269 -22.77 6.97 11.87
C TRP A 269 -22.61 8.18 12.80
N VAL A 270 -23.71 8.64 13.38
CA VAL A 270 -23.75 9.78 14.31
C VAL A 270 -24.27 9.35 15.69
N PRO A 271 -23.85 9.98 16.79
CA PRO A 271 -24.40 9.69 18.10
C PRO A 271 -25.93 9.82 18.13
N GLU A 272 -26.63 8.93 18.82
CA GLU A 272 -28.09 8.92 18.99
C GLU A 272 -28.61 10.25 19.51
N GLU A 273 -27.89 10.88 20.44
CA GLU A 273 -28.20 12.19 21.01
C GLU A 273 -28.19 13.29 19.93
N VAL A 274 -27.19 13.28 19.05
CA VAL A 274 -27.08 14.24 17.93
C VAL A 274 -28.19 14.00 16.91
N ALA A 275 -28.49 12.75 16.59
CA ALA A 275 -29.59 12.39 15.70
C ALA A 275 -30.97 12.78 16.28
N ALA A 276 -31.12 12.75 17.61
CA ALA A 276 -32.31 13.18 18.33
C ALA A 276 -32.43 14.72 18.46
N GLY A 277 -31.47 15.49 17.93
CA GLY A 277 -31.47 16.95 18.03
C GLY A 277 -30.99 17.49 19.38
N ILE A 278 -30.34 16.67 20.20
CA ILE A 278 -29.74 17.06 21.48
C ILE A 278 -28.35 17.62 21.20
N PHE A 279 -28.15 18.92 21.43
CA PHE A 279 -26.84 19.56 21.33
C PHE A 279 -25.95 19.11 22.49
N VAL A 280 -24.96 18.26 22.19
CA VAL A 280 -23.93 17.84 23.15
C VAL A 280 -22.84 18.92 23.19
N LYS A 281 -22.62 19.52 24.36
CA LYS A 281 -21.61 20.58 24.55
C LYS A 281 -20.16 20.12 24.31
N ASP A 282 -19.93 18.81 24.33
CA ASP A 282 -18.62 18.15 24.20
C ASP A 282 -18.41 17.42 22.86
N THR A 283 -19.26 17.63 21.84
CA THR A 283 -18.93 17.18 20.49
C THR A 283 -17.70 17.94 19.98
N PRO A 284 -16.71 17.27 19.35
CA PRO A 284 -15.56 17.95 18.75
C PRO A 284 -16.06 19.10 17.88
N GLU A 285 -15.59 20.32 18.12
CA GLU A 285 -16.08 21.60 17.54
C GLU A 285 -16.28 21.57 16.01
N LYS A 286 -15.67 20.61 15.32
CA LYS A 286 -15.89 20.35 13.90
C LYS A 286 -17.28 19.82 13.53
N TYR A 287 -17.99 19.16 14.44
CA TYR A 287 -19.34 18.64 14.22
C TYR A 287 -20.44 19.68 14.41
N SER A 288 -20.18 20.84 15.02
CA SER A 288 -21.21 21.87 15.19
C SER A 288 -21.24 22.85 14.02
N GLU A 289 -20.09 23.25 13.45
CA GLU A 289 -20.08 24.27 12.40
C GLU A 289 -20.26 23.72 10.98
N GLU A 290 -19.52 22.68 10.57
CA GLU A 290 -19.65 22.10 9.21
C GLU A 290 -20.98 21.34 9.03
N PHE A 291 -21.47 20.70 10.09
CA PHE A 291 -22.74 19.98 10.09
C PHE A 291 -23.94 20.93 10.04
N MET A 292 -23.92 22.02 10.82
CA MET A 292 -24.96 23.06 10.74
C MET A 292 -24.90 23.84 9.42
N ALA A 293 -23.72 23.99 8.82
CA ALA A 293 -23.59 24.54 7.46
C ALA A 293 -24.24 23.61 6.41
N GLY A 294 -24.09 22.29 6.56
CA GLY A 294 -24.75 21.30 5.70
C GLY A 294 -26.28 21.30 5.82
N ILE A 295 -26.81 21.39 7.04
CA ILE A 295 -28.26 21.46 7.30
C ILE A 295 -28.86 22.78 6.79
N ASN A 296 -28.18 23.91 7.02
CA ASN A 296 -28.65 25.22 6.54
C ASN A 296 -28.58 25.36 5.01
N ALA A 297 -27.59 24.74 4.35
CA ALA A 297 -27.51 24.69 2.89
C ALA A 297 -28.63 23.84 2.26
N ALA A 298 -29.03 22.75 2.92
CA ALA A 298 -30.16 21.91 2.50
C ALA A 298 -31.53 22.59 2.69
N GLN A 299 -31.66 23.51 3.66
CA GLN A 299 -32.88 24.29 3.89
C GLN A 299 -33.03 25.51 2.98
N LYS A 300 -31.93 26.07 2.46
CA LYS A 300 -31.97 27.23 1.53
C LYS A 300 -32.27 26.87 0.06
N ASN A 301 -32.19 25.58 -0.29
CA ASN A 301 -32.45 25.08 -1.65
C ASN A 301 -33.75 24.24 -1.74
N ARG A 302 -34.69 24.46 -0.81
CA ARG A 302 -36.09 24.01 -0.94
C ARG A 302 -37.00 25.19 -1.19
#